data_AF-A0A5N8XGJ9-F1
#
_entry.id   AF-A0A5N8XGJ9-F1
#
_cell.length_a   1.000
_cell.length_b   1.000
_cell.length_c   1.000
_cell.angle_alpha   90.00
_cell.angle_beta   90.00
_cell.angle_gamma   90.00
#
_symmetry.space_group_name_H-M   'P 1'
#
loop_
_entity.id
_entity.type
_entity.pdbx_description
1 polymer ?
#
loop_
_entity_poly.entity_id
_entity_poly.type
_entity_poly.pdbx_seq_one_letter_code
_entity_poly.pdbx_strand_id
1 'polypeptide(L)' 'MAKRLIVCCDGTWNLADQPSKTNVTKVALSVRPRSADGVEQRVFYHDGVGTRRWERLRGGA' A
#
# COMPACT_ATOMS: atom_id res chain seq x y z
N MET A 1 3.44 24.83 3.67
CA MET A 1 2.66 24.01 4.64
C MET A 1 3.20 22.59 4.62
N ALA A 2 3.33 21.96 5.78
CA ALA A 2 3.70 20.55 5.87
C ALA A 2 2.55 19.65 5.37
N LYS A 3 2.90 18.51 4.77
CA LYS A 3 1.96 17.46 4.35
C LYS A 3 2.35 16.14 5.02
N ARG A 4 1.41 15.21 5.15
CA ARG A 4 1.67 13.84 5.64
C ARG A 4 1.76 12.89 4.46
N LEU A 5 2.87 12.17 4.34
CA LEU A 5 3.02 11.07 3.40
C LEU A 5 2.85 9.76 4.19
N ILE A 6 1.93 8.91 3.72
CA ILE A 6 1.70 7.57 4.27
C ILE A 6 2.20 6.59 3.22
N VAL A 7 3.18 5.76 3.59
CA VAL A 7 3.76 4.73 2.71
C VAL A 7 3.33 3.37 3.23
N CYS A 8 2.57 2.64 2.43
CA CYS A 8 2.05 1.32 2.74
C CYS A 8 2.78 0.27 1.88
N CYS A 9 3.76 -0.42 2.47
CA CYS A 9 4.47 -1.52 1.82
C CYS A 9 3.80 -2.85 2.20
N ASP A 10 3.21 -3.54 1.23
CA ASP A 10 2.53 -4.81 1.52
C ASP A 10 3.51 -5.99 1.61
N GLY A 11 3.03 -7.10 2.16
CA GLY A 11 3.80 -8.34 2.26
C GLY A 11 4.02 -8.97 0.89
N THR A 12 5.07 -9.78 0.79
CA THR A 12 5.42 -10.62 -0.36
C THR A 12 4.19 -11.23 -1.04
N TRP A 13 4.15 -11.20 -2.38
CA TRP A 13 3.05 -11.71 -3.23
C TRP A 13 1.70 -10.99 -3.12
N ASN A 14 1.56 -9.91 -2.33
CA ASN A 14 0.29 -9.24 -2.16
C ASN A 14 0.10 -8.04 -3.09
N LEU A 15 -1.08 -8.00 -3.73
CA LEU A 15 -1.56 -6.92 -4.58
C LEU A 15 -2.77 -6.25 -3.92
N ALA A 16 -2.94 -4.94 -4.11
CA ALA A 16 -4.06 -4.20 -3.51
C ALA A 16 -5.44 -4.66 -4.03
N ASP A 17 -5.49 -5.14 -5.27
CA ASP A 17 -6.71 -5.55 -5.96
C ASP A 17 -7.04 -7.05 -5.77
N GLN A 18 -6.24 -7.79 -5.00
CA GLN A 18 -6.53 -9.20 -4.73
C GLN A 18 -7.84 -9.39 -3.94
N PRO A 19 -8.52 -10.56 -4.08
CA PRO A 19 -9.81 -10.78 -3.43
C PRO A 19 -9.77 -10.65 -1.90
N SER A 20 -8.74 -11.22 -1.27
CA SER A 20 -8.52 -11.13 0.18
C SER A 20 -7.53 -10.01 0.52
N LYS A 21 -8.05 -8.83 0.86
CA LYS A 21 -7.23 -7.66 1.17
C LYS A 21 -6.41 -7.87 2.44
N THR A 22 -5.13 -7.55 2.36
CA THR A 22 -4.22 -7.53 3.51
C THR A 22 -4.61 -6.41 4.48
N ASN A 23 -4.07 -6.45 5.69
CA ASN A 23 -4.24 -5.36 6.63
C ASN A 23 -3.56 -4.07 6.15
N VAL A 24 -2.46 -4.17 5.38
CA VAL A 24 -1.79 -3.01 4.77
C VAL A 24 -2.71 -2.33 3.75
N THR A 25 -3.32 -3.12 2.85
CA THR A 25 -4.31 -2.62 1.89
C THR A 25 -5.51 -1.98 2.61
N LYS A 26 -6.05 -2.61 3.65
CA LYS A 26 -7.15 -2.05 4.45
C LYS A 26 -6.78 -0.71 5.08
N VAL A 27 -5.57 -0.59 5.63
CA VAL A 27 -5.08 0.68 6.19
C VAL A 27 -4.98 1.74 5.10
N ALA A 28 -4.34 1.44 3.96
CA ALA A 28 -4.19 2.36 2.84
C ALA A 28 -5.54 2.94 2.37
N LEU A 29 -6.58 2.09 2.30
CA LEU A 29 -7.94 2.47 1.91
C LEU A 29 -8.71 3.26 2.99
N SER A 30 -8.34 3.10 4.26
CA SER A 30 -9.00 3.79 5.39
C SER A 30 -8.48 5.21 5.64
N VAL A 31 -7.31 5.57 5.08
CA VAL A 31 -6.72 6.90 5.30
C VAL A 31 -7.55 7.98 4.60
N ARG A 32 -8.01 8.96 5.38
CA ARG A 32 -8.73 10.12 4.87
C ARG A 32 -7.78 11.04 4.06
N PRO A 33 -8.23 11.69 2.98
CA PRO A 33 -7.38 12.63 2.22
C PRO A 33 -6.86 13.82 3.02
N ARG A 34 -7.55 14.17 4.12
CA ARG A 34 -7.13 15.17 5.10
C ARG A 34 -7.32 14.64 6.50
N SER A 35 -6.41 15.01 7.40
CA SER A 35 -6.50 14.67 8.82
C SER A 35 -7.54 15.52 9.55
N ALA A 36 -7.79 15.22 10.83
CA ALA A 36 -8.74 15.96 11.66
C ALA A 36 -8.37 17.46 11.80
N ASP A 37 -7.07 17.76 11.77
CA ASP A 37 -6.48 19.10 11.78
C ASP A 37 -6.33 19.73 10.37
N GLY A 38 -6.91 19.12 9.33
CA GLY A 38 -6.98 19.69 7.98
C GLY A 38 -5.73 19.50 7.11
N VAL A 39 -4.68 18.85 7.63
CA VAL A 39 -3.41 18.58 6.91
C VAL A 39 -3.65 17.57 5.79
N GLU A 40 -3.14 17.85 4.59
CA GLU A 40 -3.21 16.94 3.44
C GLU A 40 -2.45 15.64 3.74
N GLN A 41 -3.09 14.51 3.48
CA GLN A 41 -2.55 13.16 3.63
C GLN A 41 -2.46 12.50 2.25
N ARG A 42 -1.25 12.21 1.79
CA ARG A 42 -1.00 11.47 0.55
C ARG A 42 -0.65 10.03 0.87
N VAL A 43 -1.41 9.10 0.30
CA VAL A 43 -1.15 7.66 0.42
C VAL A 43 -0.38 7.20 -0.80
N PHE A 44 0.70 6.48 -0.57
CA PHE A 44 1.41 5.69 -1.57
C PHE A 44 1.39 4.23 -1.13
N TYR A 45 0.83 3.35 -1.96
CA TYR A 45 0.83 1.92 -1.74
C TYR A 45 1.88 1.27 -2.65
N HIS A 46 2.68 0.39 -2.06
CA HIS A 46 3.67 -0.41 -2.76
C HIS A 46 3.26 -1.88 -2.69
N ASP A 47 3.10 -2.49 -3.86
CA ASP A 47 2.83 -3.92 -3.98
C ASP A 47 3.93 -4.73 -3.31
N GLY A 48 3.56 -5.91 -2.80
CA GLY A 48 4.52 -6.85 -2.26
C GLY A 48 5.56 -7.27 -3.29
N VAL A 49 6.76 -7.63 -2.84
CA VAL A 49 7.78 -8.22 -3.72
C VAL A 49 7.25 -9.51 -4.37
N GLY A 50 7.71 -9.82 -5.60
CA GLY A 50 7.28 -11.04 -6.30
C GLY A 50 5.94 -10.90 -7.04
N THR A 51 5.30 -9.73 -6.99
CA THR A 51 4.02 -9.45 -7.66
C THR A 51 4.18 -9.01 -9.11
N ARG A 52 5.37 -8.54 -9.52
CA ARG A 52 5.62 -8.13 -10.90
C ARG A 52 5.72 -9.33 -11.83
N ARG A 53 5.42 -9.09 -13.10
CA ARG A 53 5.55 -10.10 -14.16
C ARG A 53 6.97 -10.68 -14.14
N TRP A 54 7.06 -12.01 -14.16
CA TRP A 54 8.32 -12.79 -14.13
C TRP A 54 9.08 -12.83 -12.79
N GLU A 55 8.81 -11.96 -11.82
CA GLU A 55 9.43 -12.07 -10.48
C GLU A 55 8.95 -13.32 -9.75
N ARG A 56 7.66 -13.64 -9.90
CA ARG A 56 7.04 -14.86 -9.39
C ARG A 56 7.74 -16.16 -9.81
N LEU A 57 8.37 -16.17 -10.98
CA LEU A 57 9.09 -17.32 -11.53
C LEU A 57 10.57 -17.36 -11.11
N ARG A 58 11.15 -16.21 -10.75
CA ARG A 58 12.56 -16.09 -10.34
C ARG A 58 12.79 -16.27 -8.85
N GLY A 59 11.72 -16.53 -8.10
CA GLY A 59 11.75 -16.57 -6.65
C GLY A 59 11.46 -15.19 -6.08
N GLY A 60 10.50 -15.18 -5.17
CA GLY A 60 10.13 -14.00 -4.40
C GLY A 60 9.69 -14.45 -3.02
N ALA A 61 10.46 -15.28 -2.34
CA ALA A 61 10.41 -15.50 -0.89
C ALA A 61 11.77 -16.07 -0.49
#